data_AF-A0A6A6G796-F1
#
_entry.id   AF-A0A6A6G796-F1
#
_cell.length_a   1.000
_cell.length_b   1.000
_cell.length_c   1.000
_cell.angle_alpha   90.00
_cell.angle_beta   90.00
_cell.angle_gamma   90.00
#
_symmetry.space_group_name_H-M   'P 1'
#
loop_
_entity.id
_entity.type
_entity.pdbx_description
1 polymer ?
#
loop_
_entity_poly.entity_id
_entity_poly.type
_entity_poly.pdbx_seq_one_letter_code
_entity_poly.pdbx_strand_id
1 'polypeptide(L)'
;QIPTSYYHENATTEERPPHITTPRYVHHFDTYSLVRRLTDGGWTPPQAITTMKAVRLILADNIGLARSGLVSKSQVENEQYLFRAACSELRTEVGMRRKAETEKSRTERTGLQHEVDILGQRVGMETQGLREELKGMVEGRKMAVREEGRGTDGKIQELNYRITVALNSDSRSDVEGVRWLITKRAIAALAICAMMVLGSLRYASSVMQAEEEARKRER
;
A
#
# COMPACT_ATOMS: atom_id res chain seq x y z
N GLN A 1 -50.70 61.25 -56.86
CA GLN A 1 -49.47 61.78 -57.48
C GLN A 1 -48.38 60.73 -57.27
N ILE A 2 -47.99 60.06 -58.36
CA ILE A 2 -47.05 58.93 -58.35
C ILE A 2 -45.68 59.48 -58.75
N PRO A 3 -44.58 59.23 -58.00
CA PRO A 3 -43.24 59.51 -58.50
C PRO A 3 -42.70 58.29 -59.24
N THR A 4 -42.36 58.55 -60.49
CA THR A 4 -41.59 57.75 -61.44
C THR A 4 -40.15 57.49 -61.00
N SER A 5 -39.68 56.28 -61.31
CA SER A 5 -38.33 55.96 -61.83
C SER A 5 -37.10 56.38 -61.02
N TYR A 6 -36.41 55.39 -60.43
CA TYR A 6 -34.96 55.22 -60.64
C TYR A 6 -34.64 53.72 -60.62
N TYR A 7 -34.57 53.10 -61.80
CA TYR A 7 -33.77 51.88 -61.98
C TYR A 7 -32.31 52.30 -61.90
N HIS A 8 -31.69 52.15 -60.73
CA HIS A 8 -30.23 52.05 -60.69
C HIS A 8 -29.87 50.60 -61.01
N GLU A 9 -29.39 50.43 -62.24
CA GLU A 9 -28.69 49.25 -62.72
C GLU A 9 -27.44 49.06 -61.84
N ASN A 10 -27.60 48.29 -60.77
CA ASN A 10 -26.47 47.71 -60.05
C ASN A 10 -25.90 46.63 -60.97
N ALA A 11 -25.00 47.04 -61.87
CA ALA A 11 -24.07 46.14 -62.52
C ALA A 11 -23.26 45.46 -61.41
N THR A 12 -23.73 44.30 -60.97
CA THR A 12 -22.97 43.35 -60.17
C THR A 12 -21.71 43.03 -60.96
N THR A 13 -20.59 43.64 -60.59
CA THR A 13 -19.28 43.09 -60.92
C THR A 13 -19.22 41.74 -60.24
N GLU A 14 -19.63 40.70 -60.96
CA GLU A 14 -19.42 39.31 -60.58
C GLU A 14 -17.95 39.17 -60.22
N GLU A 15 -17.65 38.93 -58.94
CA GLU A 15 -16.33 38.49 -58.48
C GLU A 15 -16.11 37.08 -59.03
N ARG A 16 -15.75 37.00 -60.32
CA ARG A 16 -15.27 35.78 -60.92
C ARG A 16 -14.00 35.40 -60.18
N PRO A 17 -13.84 34.12 -59.80
CA PRO A 17 -12.66 33.70 -59.08
C PRO A 17 -11.41 34.05 -59.91
N PRO A 18 -10.31 34.49 -59.26
CA PRO A 18 -9.21 35.23 -59.88
C PRO A 18 -8.45 34.49 -60.99
N HIS A 19 -8.76 33.21 -61.23
CA HIS A 19 -8.19 32.37 -62.28
C HIS A 19 -8.91 32.47 -63.64
N ILE A 20 -10.03 33.21 -63.76
CA ILE A 20 -10.84 33.31 -65.01
C ILE A 20 -10.68 34.68 -65.69
N THR A 21 -10.06 35.67 -65.06
CA THR A 21 -9.87 37.00 -65.66
C THR A 21 -8.62 37.03 -66.53
N THR A 22 -8.76 37.33 -67.82
CA THR A 22 -7.59 37.56 -68.69
C THR A 22 -6.76 38.73 -68.13
N PRO A 23 -5.43 38.57 -67.99
CA PRO A 23 -4.60 39.64 -67.44
C PRO A 23 -4.71 40.86 -68.35
N ARG A 24 -5.11 42.00 -67.77
CA ARG A 24 -5.20 43.28 -68.48
C ARG A 24 -3.83 43.60 -69.08
N TYR A 25 -3.75 43.72 -70.41
CA TYR A 25 -2.51 44.12 -71.07
C TYR A 25 -2.17 45.57 -70.69
N VAL A 26 -1.16 45.75 -69.84
CA VAL A 26 -0.69 47.07 -69.40
C VAL A 26 0.45 47.49 -70.31
N HIS A 27 0.24 48.59 -71.04
CA HIS A 27 1.30 49.19 -71.84
C HIS A 27 2.26 49.95 -70.92
N HIS A 28 3.42 49.35 -70.63
CA HIS A 28 4.37 49.90 -69.67
C HIS A 28 5.18 51.11 -70.21
N PHE A 29 5.20 51.33 -71.53
CA PHE A 29 6.05 52.37 -72.13
C PHE A 29 5.56 52.88 -73.49
N ASP A 30 5.15 54.15 -73.56
CA ASP A 30 4.75 54.81 -74.80
C ASP A 30 5.95 55.18 -75.68
N THR A 31 6.24 54.31 -76.66
CA THR A 31 7.33 54.49 -77.62
C THR A 31 7.08 55.65 -78.58
N TYR A 32 5.81 55.92 -78.92
CA TYR A 32 5.44 56.93 -79.92
C TYR A 32 5.61 58.34 -79.36
N SER A 33 5.07 58.60 -78.16
CA SER A 33 5.17 59.91 -77.53
C SER A 33 6.61 60.28 -77.20
N LEU A 34 7.45 59.31 -76.82
CA LEU A 34 8.86 59.56 -76.54
C LEU A 34 9.62 59.97 -77.81
N VAL A 35 9.45 59.22 -78.90
CA VAL A 35 10.11 59.53 -80.18
C VAL A 35 9.65 60.89 -80.69
N ARG A 36 8.34 61.18 -80.66
CA ARG A 36 7.76 62.45 -81.10
C ARG A 36 8.36 63.64 -80.33
N ARG A 37 8.41 63.57 -79.00
CA ARG A 37 9.00 64.63 -78.16
C ARG A 37 10.49 64.84 -78.40
N LEU A 38 11.25 63.78 -78.66
CA LEU A 38 12.68 63.87 -79.00
C LEU A 38 12.89 64.56 -80.35
N THR A 39 12.10 64.22 -81.37
CA THR A 39 12.15 64.89 -82.68
C THR A 39 11.73 66.37 -82.60
N ASP A 40 10.69 66.70 -81.82
CA ASP A 40 10.26 68.09 -81.61
C ASP A 40 11.34 68.91 -80.89
N GLY A 41 12.16 68.25 -80.06
CA GLY A 41 13.32 68.83 -79.36
C GLY A 41 14.60 68.93 -80.20
N GLY A 42 14.53 68.70 -81.53
CA GLY A 42 15.67 68.87 -82.44
C GLY A 42 16.55 67.63 -82.64
N TRP A 43 16.14 66.46 -82.15
CA TRP A 43 16.89 65.22 -82.38
C TRP A 43 16.56 64.62 -83.75
N THR A 44 17.54 64.00 -84.39
CA THR A 44 17.28 63.30 -85.66
C THR A 44 16.41 62.05 -85.41
N PRO A 45 15.55 61.66 -86.36
CA PRO A 45 14.73 60.45 -86.24
C PRO A 45 15.51 59.18 -85.85
N PRO A 46 16.68 58.85 -86.44
CA PRO A 46 17.44 57.66 -86.03
C PRO A 46 17.97 57.75 -84.59
N GLN A 47 18.37 58.93 -84.12
CA GLN A 47 18.82 59.12 -82.73
C GLN A 47 17.65 58.95 -81.74
N ALA A 48 16.50 59.57 -82.02
CA ALA A 48 15.31 59.45 -81.18
C ALA A 48 14.82 57.99 -81.07
N ILE A 49 14.80 57.25 -82.17
CA ILE A 49 14.43 55.82 -82.20
C ILE A 49 15.45 54.98 -81.40
N THR A 50 16.74 55.27 -81.52
CA THR A 50 17.80 54.53 -80.81
C THR A 50 17.70 54.74 -79.30
N THR A 51 17.51 55.98 -78.85
CA THR A 51 17.30 56.30 -77.43
C THR A 51 16.03 55.66 -76.88
N MET A 52 14.92 55.68 -77.63
CA MET A 52 13.69 54.97 -77.24
C MET A 52 13.93 53.48 -77.05
N LYS A 53 14.65 52.83 -77.98
CA LYS A 53 14.98 51.40 -77.88
C LYS A 53 15.83 51.11 -76.64
N ALA A 54 16.80 51.96 -76.31
CA ALA A 54 17.63 51.82 -75.11
C ALA A 54 16.79 51.94 -73.82
N VAL A 55 15.93 52.95 -73.72
CA VAL A 55 15.03 53.14 -72.56
C VAL A 55 14.07 51.95 -72.41
N ARG A 56 13.50 51.47 -73.52
CA ARG A 56 12.63 50.29 -73.51
C ARG A 56 13.34 49.04 -73.00
N LEU A 57 14.61 48.85 -73.38
CA LEU A 57 15.41 47.70 -72.94
C LEU A 57 15.68 47.76 -71.43
N ILE A 58 16.11 48.92 -70.93
CA ILE A 58 16.37 49.15 -69.49
C ILE A 58 15.09 48.96 -68.68
N LEU A 59 13.96 49.47 -69.16
CA LEU A 59 12.68 49.29 -68.49
C LEU A 59 12.24 47.82 -68.46
N ALA A 60 12.41 47.09 -69.57
CA ALA A 60 12.09 45.67 -69.63
C ALA A 60 12.92 44.84 -68.64
N ASP A 61 14.22 45.15 -68.52
CA ASP A 61 15.12 44.49 -67.57
C ASP A 61 14.72 44.76 -66.11
N ASN A 62 14.44 46.03 -65.77
CA ASN A 62 13.99 46.41 -64.42
C ASN A 62 12.63 45.81 -64.06
N ILE A 63 11.69 45.72 -65.01
CA ILE A 63 10.40 45.07 -64.78
C ILE A 63 10.58 43.56 -64.59
N GLY A 64 11.49 42.93 -65.35
CA GLY A 64 11.86 41.52 -65.17
C GLY A 64 12.41 41.25 -63.78
N LEU A 65 13.33 42.09 -63.32
CA LEU A 65 13.91 42.02 -61.97
C LEU A 65 12.87 42.27 -60.86
N ALA A 66 12.00 43.25 -61.04
CA ALA A 66 10.93 43.52 -60.08
C ALA A 66 9.95 42.33 -60.01
N ARG A 67 9.60 41.71 -61.14
CA ARG A 67 8.73 40.52 -61.17
C ARG A 67 9.37 39.29 -60.53
N SER A 68 10.69 39.13 -60.58
CA SER A 68 11.38 38.02 -59.92
C SER A 68 11.51 38.22 -58.40
N GLY A 69 11.61 39.47 -57.94
CA GLY A 69 11.68 39.80 -56.52
C GLY A 69 10.34 39.99 -55.82
N LEU A 70 9.26 40.24 -56.57
CA LEU A 70 7.93 40.46 -55.99
C LEU A 70 7.17 39.14 -55.89
N VAL A 71 6.81 38.78 -54.66
CA VAL A 71 5.89 37.67 -54.40
C VAL A 71 4.47 38.12 -54.74
N SER A 72 3.73 37.28 -55.49
CA SER A 72 2.34 37.58 -55.81
C SER A 72 1.48 37.59 -54.55
N LYS A 73 0.51 38.52 -54.48
CA LYS A 73 -0.49 38.55 -53.40
C LYS A 73 -1.13 37.18 -53.19
N SER A 74 -1.42 36.46 -54.28
CA SER A 74 -2.01 35.11 -54.22
C SER A 74 -1.08 34.06 -53.58
N GLN A 75 0.24 34.16 -53.79
CA GLN A 75 1.19 33.25 -53.14
C GLN A 75 1.24 33.51 -51.63
N VAL A 76 1.27 34.78 -51.23
CA VAL A 76 1.24 35.15 -49.81
C VAL A 76 -0.05 34.65 -49.13
N GLU A 77 -1.21 34.84 -49.76
CA GLU A 77 -2.50 34.40 -49.22
C GLU A 77 -2.59 32.87 -49.12
N ASN A 78 -2.05 32.13 -50.10
CA ASN A 78 -2.00 30.67 -50.07
C ASN A 78 -1.11 30.15 -48.92
N GLU A 79 0.11 30.69 -48.79
CA GLU A 79 1.01 30.31 -47.69
C GLU A 79 0.42 30.66 -46.32
N GLN A 80 -0.25 31.80 -46.20
CA GLN A 80 -0.97 32.17 -44.98
C GLN A 80 -2.10 31.18 -44.65
N TYR A 81 -2.83 30.70 -45.65
CA TYR A 81 -3.88 29.71 -45.46
C TYR A 81 -3.28 28.37 -44.98
N LEU A 82 -2.23 27.88 -45.64
CA LEU A 82 -1.54 26.65 -45.25
C LEU A 82 -0.98 26.74 -43.83
N PHE A 83 -0.37 27.87 -43.48
CA PHE A 83 0.13 28.10 -42.12
C PHE A 83 -0.98 28.09 -41.08
N ARG A 84 -2.12 28.73 -41.35
CA ARG A 84 -3.28 28.71 -40.45
C ARG A 84 -3.87 27.31 -40.32
N ALA A 85 -3.94 26.54 -41.40
CA ALA A 85 -4.40 25.17 -41.37
C ALA A 85 -3.48 24.29 -40.50
N ALA A 86 -2.16 24.37 -40.70
CA ALA A 86 -1.17 23.66 -39.90
C ALA A 86 -1.23 24.07 -38.41
N CYS A 87 -1.42 25.36 -38.12
CA CYS A 87 -1.59 25.83 -36.75
C CYS A 87 -2.88 25.32 -36.10
N SER A 88 -3.97 25.21 -36.86
CA SER A 88 -5.23 24.64 -36.39
C SER A 88 -5.08 23.15 -36.09
N GLU A 89 -4.39 22.41 -36.97
CA GLU A 89 -4.11 20.99 -36.80
C GLU A 89 -3.18 20.73 -35.60
N LEU A 90 -2.13 21.53 -35.43
CA LEU A 90 -1.26 21.44 -34.26
C LEU A 90 -2.04 21.71 -32.97
N ARG A 91 -2.95 22.69 -32.99
CA ARG A 91 -3.79 23.00 -31.81
C ARG A 91 -4.72 21.85 -31.47
N THR A 92 -5.34 21.20 -32.45
CA THR A 92 -6.21 20.05 -32.21
C THR A 92 -5.38 18.86 -31.72
N GLU A 93 -4.23 18.58 -32.32
CA GLU A 93 -3.34 17.50 -31.91
C GLU A 93 -2.85 17.69 -30.47
N VAL A 94 -2.33 18.88 -30.13
CA VAL A 94 -1.90 19.20 -28.75
C VAL A 94 -3.07 19.07 -27.77
N GLY A 95 -4.26 19.55 -28.16
CA GLY A 95 -5.48 19.40 -27.36
C GLY A 95 -5.86 17.93 -27.12
N MET A 96 -5.77 17.10 -28.15
CA MET A 96 -6.03 15.66 -28.06
C MET A 96 -4.98 14.94 -27.21
N ARG A 97 -3.69 15.22 -27.42
CA ARG A 97 -2.60 14.67 -26.60
C ARG A 97 -2.77 15.01 -25.13
N ARG A 98 -3.11 16.27 -24.80
CA ARG A 98 -3.36 16.68 -23.42
C ARG A 98 -4.54 15.94 -22.80
N LYS A 99 -5.65 15.79 -23.53
CA LYS A 99 -6.81 15.02 -23.05
C LYS A 99 -6.44 13.55 -22.81
N ALA A 100 -5.73 12.94 -23.74
CA ALA A 100 -5.30 11.55 -23.61
C ALA A 100 -4.38 11.34 -22.38
N GLU A 101 -3.45 12.26 -22.14
CA GLU A 101 -2.56 12.23 -20.98
C GLU A 101 -3.32 12.44 -19.66
N THR A 102 -4.30 13.36 -19.64
CA THR A 102 -5.17 13.56 -18.47
C THR A 102 -6.01 12.31 -18.17
N GLU A 103 -6.61 11.67 -19.17
CA GLU A 103 -7.39 10.43 -18.98
C GLU A 103 -6.50 9.25 -18.56
N LYS A 104 -5.28 9.16 -19.09
CA LYS A 104 -4.28 8.19 -18.63
C LYS A 104 -3.95 8.41 -17.15
N SER A 105 -3.60 9.63 -16.77
CA SER A 105 -3.32 10.00 -15.37
C SER A 105 -4.49 9.69 -14.44
N ARG A 106 -5.72 9.94 -14.89
CA ARG A 106 -6.95 9.62 -14.14
C ARG A 106 -7.13 8.11 -13.95
N THR A 107 -6.87 7.33 -14.98
CA THR A 107 -6.95 5.87 -14.94
C THR A 107 -5.90 5.30 -13.99
N GLU A 108 -4.65 5.77 -14.08
CA GLU A 108 -3.56 5.39 -13.18
C GLU A 108 -3.87 5.74 -11.72
N ARG A 109 -4.39 6.95 -11.43
CA ARG A 109 -4.83 7.32 -10.07
C ARG A 109 -5.92 6.40 -9.55
N THR A 110 -6.87 6.02 -10.40
CA THR A 110 -7.96 5.13 -10.00
C THR A 110 -7.44 3.72 -9.71
N GLY A 111 -6.50 3.22 -10.50
CA GLY A 111 -5.81 1.95 -10.26
C GLY A 111 -5.02 1.97 -8.94
N LEU A 112 -4.21 3.01 -8.71
CA LEU A 112 -3.45 3.17 -7.47
C LEU A 112 -4.35 3.28 -6.24
N GLN A 113 -5.47 4.00 -6.33
CA GLN A 113 -6.43 4.07 -5.22
C GLN A 113 -6.98 2.68 -4.88
N HIS A 114 -7.34 1.90 -5.89
CA HIS A 114 -7.83 0.53 -5.69
C HIS A 114 -6.77 -0.38 -5.06
N GLU A 115 -5.51 -0.28 -5.49
CA GLU A 115 -4.40 -1.02 -4.87
C GLU A 115 -4.17 -0.64 -3.41
N VAL A 116 -4.26 0.65 -3.08
CA VAL A 116 -4.18 1.15 -1.70
C VAL A 116 -5.33 0.59 -0.85
N ASP A 117 -6.55 0.57 -1.39
CA ASP A 117 -7.70 0.03 -0.67
C ASP A 117 -7.54 -1.48 -0.41
N ILE A 118 -7.09 -2.25 -1.41
CA ILE A 118 -6.78 -3.68 -1.26
C ILE A 118 -5.69 -3.89 -0.20
N LEU A 119 -4.61 -3.09 -0.25
CA LEU A 119 -3.52 -3.20 0.71
C LEU A 119 -4.00 -2.86 2.12
N GLY A 120 -4.82 -1.83 2.27
CA GLY A 120 -5.44 -1.47 3.54
C GLY A 120 -6.30 -2.60 4.10
N GLN A 121 -7.13 -3.24 3.27
CA GLN A 121 -7.92 -4.40 3.67
C GLN A 121 -7.04 -5.59 4.09
N ARG A 122 -6.00 -5.91 3.31
CA ARG A 122 -5.07 -6.99 3.61
C ARG A 122 -4.36 -6.77 4.94
N VAL A 123 -3.79 -5.59 5.16
CA VAL A 123 -3.11 -5.24 6.41
C VAL A 123 -4.10 -5.27 7.58
N GLY A 124 -5.34 -4.80 7.38
CA GLY A 124 -6.39 -4.90 8.39
C GLY A 124 -6.69 -6.36 8.79
N MET A 125 -6.84 -7.25 7.81
CA MET A 125 -7.08 -8.67 8.07
C MET A 125 -5.88 -9.35 8.74
N GLU A 126 -4.66 -9.08 8.27
CA GLU A 126 -3.43 -9.65 8.85
C GLU A 126 -3.21 -9.17 10.28
N THR A 127 -3.40 -7.88 10.57
CA THR A 127 -3.27 -7.35 11.93
C THR A 127 -4.34 -7.90 12.87
N GLN A 128 -5.57 -8.08 12.39
CA GLN A 128 -6.62 -8.75 13.15
C GLN A 128 -6.28 -10.23 13.40
N GLY A 129 -5.76 -10.93 12.39
CA GLY A 129 -5.28 -12.31 12.51
C GLY A 129 -4.17 -12.45 13.55
N LEU A 130 -3.13 -11.61 13.45
CA LEU A 130 -2.02 -11.58 14.41
C LEU A 130 -2.49 -11.24 15.83
N ARG A 131 -3.49 -10.35 15.97
CA ARG A 131 -4.07 -10.03 17.28
C ARG A 131 -4.78 -11.22 17.89
N GLU A 132 -5.56 -11.96 17.11
CA GLU A 132 -6.26 -13.16 17.60
C GLU A 132 -5.28 -14.30 17.89
N GLU A 133 -4.24 -14.48 17.06
CA GLU A 133 -3.17 -15.44 17.31
C GLU A 133 -2.42 -15.11 18.61
N LEU A 134 -2.02 -13.85 18.81
CA LEU A 134 -1.39 -13.40 20.04
C LEU A 134 -2.28 -13.64 21.25
N LYS A 135 -3.57 -13.30 21.15
CA LYS A 135 -4.54 -13.55 22.21
C LYS A 135 -4.66 -15.04 22.52
N GLY A 136 -4.75 -15.89 21.49
CA GLY A 136 -4.76 -17.35 21.62
C GLY A 136 -3.51 -17.88 22.31
N MET A 137 -2.31 -17.38 21.95
CA MET A 137 -1.06 -17.75 22.61
C MET A 137 -1.03 -17.32 24.08
N VAL A 138 -1.49 -16.11 24.39
CA VAL A 138 -1.54 -15.60 25.78
C VAL A 138 -2.53 -16.40 26.62
N GLU A 139 -3.72 -16.68 26.10
CA GLU A 139 -4.72 -17.51 26.78
C GLU A 139 -4.21 -18.95 26.95
N GLY A 140 -3.59 -19.54 25.92
CA GLY A 140 -2.96 -20.85 25.98
C GLY A 140 -1.87 -20.92 27.05
N ARG A 141 -0.99 -19.91 27.13
CA ARG A 141 0.04 -19.85 28.18
C ARG A 141 -0.56 -19.68 29.56
N LYS A 142 -1.60 -18.85 29.71
CA LYS A 142 -2.32 -18.69 30.98
C LYS A 142 -2.93 -20.01 31.44
N MET A 143 -3.51 -20.80 30.54
CA MET A 143 -4.04 -22.13 30.86
C MET A 143 -2.93 -23.11 31.22
N ALA A 144 -1.83 -23.14 30.47
CA ALA A 144 -0.68 -23.99 30.78
C ALA A 144 -0.11 -23.71 32.17
N VAL A 145 0.05 -22.43 32.54
CA VAL A 145 0.50 -22.02 33.88
C VAL A 145 -0.50 -22.43 34.96
N ARG A 146 -1.80 -22.29 34.69
CA ARG A 146 -2.84 -22.73 35.64
C ARG A 146 -2.81 -24.24 35.85
N GLU A 147 -2.60 -25.01 34.78
CA GLU A 147 -2.50 -26.47 34.85
C GLU A 147 -1.25 -26.92 35.61
N GLU A 148 -0.10 -26.28 35.35
CA GLU A 148 1.14 -26.48 36.10
C GLU A 148 0.96 -26.16 37.60
N GLY A 149 0.23 -25.08 37.90
CA GLY A 149 -0.17 -24.74 39.26
C GLY A 149 -1.03 -25.82 39.92
N ARG A 150 -2.08 -26.30 39.24
CA ARG A 150 -2.93 -27.40 39.73
C ARG A 150 -2.15 -28.69 39.95
N GLY A 151 -1.22 -29.01 39.05
CA GLY A 151 -0.33 -30.16 39.20
C GLY A 151 0.58 -30.03 40.43
N THR A 152 1.06 -28.82 40.71
CA THR A 152 1.85 -28.52 41.91
C THR A 152 1.01 -28.63 43.18
N ASP A 153 -0.20 -28.04 43.20
CA ASP A 153 -1.14 -28.16 44.32
C ASP A 153 -1.52 -29.62 44.61
N GLY A 154 -1.72 -30.42 43.54
CA GLY A 154 -1.98 -31.86 43.67
C GLY A 154 -0.83 -32.61 44.33
N LYS A 155 0.42 -32.32 43.96
CA LYS A 155 1.62 -32.89 44.61
C LYS A 155 1.72 -32.46 46.07
N ILE A 156 1.39 -31.21 46.39
CA ILE A 156 1.34 -30.71 47.78
C ILE A 156 0.31 -31.50 48.58
N GLN A 157 -0.88 -31.72 48.02
CA GLN A 157 -1.93 -32.49 48.70
C GLN A 157 -1.54 -33.95 48.89
N GLU A 158 -0.92 -34.59 47.90
CA GLU A 158 -0.40 -35.95 48.02
C GLU A 158 0.67 -36.04 49.12
N LEU A 159 1.63 -35.10 49.14
CA LEU A 159 2.64 -35.01 50.19
C LEU A 159 2.01 -34.84 51.57
N ASN A 160 1.04 -33.93 51.69
CA ASN A 160 0.32 -33.70 52.95
C ASN A 160 -0.43 -34.96 53.41
N TYR A 161 -1.08 -35.67 52.49
CA TYR A 161 -1.72 -36.95 52.79
C TYR A 161 -0.70 -38.00 53.23
N ARG A 162 0.42 -38.16 52.52
CA ARG A 162 1.49 -39.08 52.90
C ARG A 162 2.05 -38.77 54.28
N ILE A 163 2.31 -37.49 54.60
CA ILE A 163 2.77 -37.05 55.93
C ILE A 163 1.72 -37.40 56.98
N THR A 164 0.45 -37.11 56.73
CA THR A 164 -0.64 -37.39 57.68
C THR A 164 -0.78 -38.88 57.94
N VAL A 165 -0.73 -39.70 56.90
CA VAL A 165 -0.78 -41.16 57.02
C VAL A 165 0.44 -41.68 57.74
N ALA A 166 1.65 -41.26 57.35
CA ALA A 166 2.89 -41.66 58.02
C ALA A 166 2.84 -41.29 59.51
N LEU A 167 2.44 -40.08 59.87
CA LEU A 167 2.33 -39.66 61.26
C LEU A 167 1.29 -40.51 62.02
N ASN A 168 0.13 -40.81 61.43
CA ASN A 168 -0.91 -41.61 62.08
C ASN A 168 -0.51 -43.08 62.21
N SER A 169 0.00 -43.70 61.15
CA SER A 169 0.37 -45.12 61.13
C SER A 169 1.61 -45.39 61.97
N ASP A 170 2.63 -44.54 61.87
CA ASP A 170 3.89 -44.70 62.58
C ASP A 170 3.69 -44.43 64.08
N SER A 171 2.96 -43.35 64.42
CA SER A 171 2.61 -43.10 65.83
C SER A 171 1.70 -44.19 66.41
N ARG A 172 0.79 -44.77 65.62
CA ARG A 172 -0.07 -45.86 66.09
C ARG A 172 0.73 -47.16 66.28
N SER A 173 1.67 -47.47 65.39
CA SER A 173 2.55 -48.63 65.53
C SER A 173 3.47 -48.51 66.74
N ASP A 174 4.05 -47.34 66.95
CA ASP A 174 4.86 -47.05 68.14
C ASP A 174 4.03 -47.15 69.42
N VAL A 175 2.81 -46.60 69.43
CA VAL A 175 1.89 -46.70 70.59
C VAL A 175 1.48 -48.15 70.87
N GLU A 176 1.20 -48.95 69.84
CA GLU A 176 0.88 -50.37 69.99
C GLU A 176 2.10 -51.19 70.45
N GLY A 177 3.30 -50.86 69.97
CA GLY A 177 4.56 -51.44 70.43
C GLY A 177 4.85 -51.15 71.91
N VAL A 178 4.64 -49.89 72.33
CA VAL A 178 4.76 -49.49 73.74
C VAL A 178 3.70 -50.20 74.59
N ARG A 179 2.44 -50.26 74.15
CA ARG A 179 1.38 -51.01 74.86
C ARG A 179 1.76 -52.48 75.04
N TRP A 180 2.29 -53.12 74.00
CA TRP A 180 2.74 -54.50 74.03
C TRP A 180 3.91 -54.74 74.99
N LEU A 181 4.85 -53.80 75.08
CA LEU A 181 5.95 -53.86 76.04
C LEU A 181 5.44 -53.74 77.49
N ILE A 182 4.50 -52.83 77.73
CA ILE A 182 3.91 -52.60 79.05
C ILE A 182 3.16 -53.86 79.52
N THR A 183 2.34 -54.48 78.67
CA THR A 183 1.60 -55.70 79.06
C THR A 183 2.54 -56.85 79.38
N LYS A 184 3.60 -57.07 78.59
CA LYS A 184 4.63 -58.07 78.88
C LYS A 184 5.31 -57.84 80.23
N ARG A 185 5.71 -56.59 80.51
CA ARG A 185 6.33 -56.21 81.79
C ARG A 185 5.38 -56.42 82.97
N ALA A 186 4.09 -56.10 82.82
CA ALA A 186 3.08 -56.32 83.84
C ALA A 186 2.86 -57.81 84.15
N ILE A 187 2.76 -58.66 83.11
CA ILE A 187 2.64 -60.12 83.27
C ILE A 187 3.88 -60.69 83.99
N ALA A 188 5.08 -60.27 83.60
CA ALA A 188 6.32 -60.69 84.26
C ALA A 188 6.35 -60.27 85.74
N ALA A 189 5.94 -59.04 86.06
CA ALA A 189 5.84 -58.57 87.44
C ALA A 189 4.84 -59.41 88.26
N LEU A 190 3.67 -59.72 87.72
CA LEU A 190 2.68 -60.59 88.37
C LEU A 190 3.21 -62.01 88.59
N ALA A 191 3.93 -62.57 87.61
CA ALA A 191 4.55 -63.89 87.74
C ALA A 191 5.63 -63.89 88.83
N ILE A 192 6.46 -62.85 88.92
CA ILE A 192 7.46 -62.68 89.99
C ILE A 192 6.78 -62.56 91.35
N CYS A 193 5.72 -61.75 91.47
CA CYS A 193 4.95 -61.63 92.72
C CYS A 193 4.34 -62.98 93.12
N ALA A 194 3.73 -63.72 92.18
CA ALA A 194 3.18 -65.05 92.44
C ALA A 194 4.26 -66.05 92.88
N MET A 195 5.42 -66.05 92.23
CA MET A 195 6.57 -66.86 92.61
C MET A 195 7.10 -66.49 94.00
N MET A 196 7.16 -65.21 94.36
CA MET A 196 7.53 -64.77 95.71
C MET A 196 6.54 -65.24 96.77
N VAL A 197 5.23 -65.17 96.50
CA VAL A 197 4.19 -65.65 97.42
C VAL A 197 4.23 -67.17 97.56
N LEU A 198 4.38 -67.90 96.47
CA LEU A 198 4.53 -69.37 96.53
C LEU A 198 5.85 -69.77 97.21
N GLY A 199 6.92 -69.03 96.97
CA GLY A 199 8.22 -69.21 97.63
C GLY A 199 8.15 -68.97 99.13
N SER A 200 7.49 -67.90 99.58
CA SER A 200 7.32 -67.60 101.00
C SER A 200 6.43 -68.62 101.70
N LEU A 201 5.35 -69.09 101.03
CA LEU A 201 4.49 -70.17 101.55
C LEU A 201 5.23 -71.50 101.65
N ARG A 202 6.06 -71.86 100.65
CA ARG A 202 6.88 -73.09 100.68
C ARG A 202 7.97 -73.03 101.75
N TYR A 203 8.60 -71.87 101.93
CA TYR A 203 9.57 -71.64 103.00
C TYR A 203 8.91 -71.69 104.38
N ALA A 204 7.75 -71.06 104.56
CA ALA A 204 6.97 -71.18 105.78
C ALA A 204 6.52 -72.63 106.04
N SER A 205 6.10 -73.36 105.01
CA SER A 205 5.71 -74.78 105.15
C SER A 205 6.90 -75.69 105.45
N SER A 206 8.08 -75.45 104.86
CA SER A 206 9.28 -76.25 105.14
C SER A 206 9.84 -75.95 106.52
N VAL A 207 9.74 -74.70 107.01
CA VAL A 207 10.07 -74.34 108.39
C VAL A 207 9.07 -74.98 109.36
N MET A 208 7.76 -74.94 109.07
CA MET A 208 6.76 -75.65 109.91
C MET A 208 6.97 -77.17 109.90
N GLN A 209 7.30 -77.77 108.76
CA GLN A 209 7.61 -79.21 108.69
C GLN A 209 8.92 -79.54 109.40
N ALA A 210 9.95 -78.69 109.33
CA ALA A 210 11.17 -78.85 110.10
C ALA A 210 10.92 -78.72 111.61
N GLU A 211 10.03 -77.82 112.05
CA GLU A 211 9.59 -77.75 113.45
C GLU A 211 8.71 -78.94 113.87
N GLU A 212 7.89 -79.51 112.99
CA GLU A 212 7.10 -80.72 113.27
C GLU A 212 7.97 -81.99 113.32
N GLU A 213 8.98 -82.10 112.46
CA GLU A 213 9.95 -83.20 112.48
C GLU A 213 10.90 -83.08 113.69
N ALA A 214 11.27 -81.88 114.11
CA ALA A 214 11.97 -81.65 115.38
C ALA A 214 11.09 -82.05 116.58
N ARG A 215 9.81 -81.68 116.60
CA ARG A 215 8.85 -82.08 117.65
C ARG A 215 8.56 -83.58 117.71
N LYS A 216 8.70 -84.31 116.60
CA LYS A 216 8.55 -85.78 116.56
C LYS A 216 9.80 -86.55 116.98
N ARG A 217 10.97 -85.91 117.02
CA ARG A 217 12.22 -86.50 117.55
C ARG A 217 12.36 -86.36 119.07
N GLU A 218 11.49 -85.57 119.70
CA GLU A 218 11.45 -85.36 121.16
C GLU A 218 10.30 -86.14 121.87
N ARG A 219 9.73 -87.16 121.20
CA ARG A 219 8.80 -88.14 121.80
C ARG A 219 9.28 -89.55 121.49
#